data_AF-A0A969N5I5-F1
#
_entry.id   AF-A0A969N5I5-F1
#
_cell.length_a   1.000
_cell.length_b   1.000
_cell.length_c   1.000
_cell.angle_alpha   90.00
_cell.angle_beta   90.00
_cell.angle_gamma   90.00
#
_symmetry.space_group_name_H-M   'P 1'
#
loop_
_entity.id
_entity.type
_entity.pdbx_description
1 polymer ?
#
loop_
_entity_poly.entity_id
_entity_poly.type
_entity_poly.pdbx_seq_one_letter_code
_entity_poly.pdbx_strand_id
1 'polypeptide(L)'
;LIGIPIARDALTVAVGVDNPFQGGLTLDQLKQIFQGRITNWSEVGGPDLPIRVLNRSPDSGTYTFFQDVVLLGEPFAPDGPNVTTAQQDETTPLLRALGQDGITYSTVTQVVNQQTVRVVPIDGISPTDQNAVRTGTYPISRVTYLVVPQQTSPAAKQFIEVALSPQGQQIVQRLGFTPLQ
;
A
#
# COMPACT_ATOMS: atom_id res chain seq x y z
N LEU A 1 12.86 18.33 14.52
CA LEU A 1 12.14 18.47 13.23
C LEU A 1 10.66 18.66 13.54
N ILE A 2 9.88 19.25 12.64
CA ILE A 2 8.41 19.37 12.71
C ILE A 2 7.84 18.64 11.49
N GLY A 3 6.83 17.80 11.70
CA GLY A 3 6.04 17.19 10.63
C GLY A 3 4.80 18.02 10.34
N ILE A 4 4.59 18.38 9.08
CA ILE A 4 3.43 19.13 8.60
C ILE A 4 2.62 18.19 7.71
N PRO A 5 1.40 17.79 8.09
CA PRO A 5 0.59 16.90 7.29
C PRO A 5 0.25 17.58 5.97
N ILE A 6 0.28 16.84 4.85
CA ILE A 6 -0.04 17.37 3.52
C ILE A 6 -1.10 16.56 2.76
N ALA A 7 -1.25 15.28 3.10
CA ALA A 7 -2.18 14.38 2.46
C ALA A 7 -2.38 13.13 3.33
N ARG A 8 -3.40 12.34 3.00
CA ARG A 8 -3.52 10.94 3.39
C ARG A 8 -3.19 10.04 2.20
N ASP A 9 -2.44 9.00 2.49
CA ASP A 9 -2.04 7.94 1.57
C ASP A 9 -2.62 6.61 2.09
N ALA A 10 -2.83 5.67 1.19
CA ALA A 10 -3.25 4.33 1.54
C ALA A 10 -2.43 3.32 0.75
N LEU A 11 -2.11 2.21 1.41
CA LEU A 11 -1.62 1.04 0.69
C LEU A 11 -2.78 0.25 0.15
N THR A 12 -2.54 -0.41 -0.95
CA THR A 12 -3.42 -1.41 -1.53
C THR A 12 -2.68 -2.73 -1.59
N VAL A 13 -3.44 -3.81 -1.47
CA VAL A 13 -3.00 -5.15 -1.83
C VAL A 13 -3.39 -5.40 -3.28
N ALA A 14 -2.46 -5.96 -4.05
CA ALA A 14 -2.64 -6.22 -5.46
C ALA A 14 -2.32 -7.69 -5.77
N VAL A 15 -3.07 -8.23 -6.70
CA VAL A 15 -2.84 -9.53 -7.32
C VAL A 15 -2.86 -9.35 -8.84
N GLY A 16 -2.31 -10.30 -9.60
CA GLY A 16 -2.32 -10.17 -11.05
C GLY A 16 -3.74 -10.20 -11.62
N VAL A 17 -3.92 -9.58 -12.78
CA VAL A 17 -5.24 -9.49 -13.44
C VAL A 17 -5.84 -10.88 -13.74
N ASP A 18 -4.98 -11.86 -14.05
CA ASP A 18 -5.36 -13.24 -14.34
C ASP A 18 -5.46 -14.12 -13.08
N ASN A 19 -5.20 -13.58 -11.89
CA ASN A 19 -5.37 -14.32 -10.65
C ASN A 19 -6.86 -14.63 -10.44
N PRO A 20 -7.27 -15.89 -10.24
CA PRO A 20 -8.68 -16.28 -10.16
C PRO A 20 -9.40 -15.89 -8.86
N PHE A 21 -8.70 -15.49 -7.79
CA PHE A 21 -9.32 -15.15 -6.50
C PHE A 21 -10.20 -13.89 -6.54
N GLN A 22 -11.54 -13.99 -6.55
CA GLN A 22 -12.42 -12.81 -6.67
C GLN A 22 -12.82 -12.16 -5.33
N GLY A 23 -12.32 -12.65 -4.20
CA GLY A 23 -12.71 -12.20 -2.86
C GLY A 23 -11.98 -10.95 -2.37
N GLY A 24 -12.33 -10.55 -1.14
CA GLY A 24 -11.52 -9.65 -0.30
C GLY A 24 -10.80 -10.45 0.78
N LEU A 25 -9.83 -9.82 1.43
CA LEU A 25 -9.10 -10.39 2.56
C LEU A 25 -9.41 -9.62 3.85
N THR A 26 -9.38 -10.30 4.98
CA THR A 26 -9.30 -9.59 6.27
C THR A 26 -7.87 -9.13 6.54
N LEU A 27 -7.70 -8.14 7.42
CA LEU A 27 -6.35 -7.71 7.83
C LEU A 27 -5.54 -8.88 8.46
N ASP A 28 -6.21 -9.76 9.20
CA ASP A 28 -5.60 -10.94 9.80
C ASP A 28 -5.17 -11.98 8.75
N GLN A 29 -6.01 -12.25 7.74
CA GLN A 29 -5.63 -13.13 6.62
C GLN A 29 -4.44 -12.56 5.86
N LEU A 30 -4.43 -11.24 5.62
CA LEU A 30 -3.31 -10.56 4.98
C LEU A 30 -2.02 -10.73 5.78
N LYS A 31 -2.07 -10.54 7.11
CA LYS A 31 -0.94 -10.80 8.00
C LYS A 31 -0.46 -12.25 7.86
N GLN A 32 -1.35 -13.23 7.95
CA GLN A 32 -1.01 -14.64 7.87
C GLN A 32 -0.38 -15.02 6.52
N ILE A 33 -0.84 -14.43 5.40
CA ILE A 33 -0.26 -14.62 4.07
C ILE A 33 1.18 -14.10 4.03
N PHE A 34 1.42 -12.86 4.46
CA PHE A 34 2.75 -12.25 4.43
C PHE A 34 3.71 -12.80 5.50
N GLN A 35 3.20 -13.58 6.46
CA GLN A 35 3.97 -14.41 7.39
C GLN A 35 4.12 -15.87 6.92
N GLY A 36 3.62 -16.22 5.72
CA GLY A 36 3.76 -17.55 5.14
C GLY A 36 2.97 -18.64 5.85
N ARG A 37 1.96 -18.28 6.67
CA ARG A 37 1.09 -19.22 7.38
C ARG A 37 -0.07 -19.68 6.51
N ILE A 38 -0.65 -18.75 5.75
CA ILE A 38 -1.58 -19.04 4.66
C ILE A 38 -0.78 -19.04 3.37
N THR A 39 -0.82 -20.15 2.65
CA THR A 39 0.02 -20.37 1.45
C THR A 39 -0.78 -20.79 0.23
N ASN A 40 -2.10 -20.95 0.35
CA ASN A 40 -3.00 -21.31 -0.75
C ASN A 40 -4.28 -20.45 -0.72
N TRP A 41 -4.75 -20.04 -1.90
CA TRP A 41 -5.95 -19.21 -2.04
C TRP A 41 -7.22 -19.90 -1.50
N SER A 42 -7.27 -21.23 -1.49
CA SER A 42 -8.41 -21.99 -0.93
C SER A 42 -8.61 -21.79 0.57
N GLU A 43 -7.55 -21.45 1.32
CA GLU A 43 -7.60 -21.17 2.76
C GLU A 43 -8.34 -19.85 3.08
N VAL A 44 -8.53 -19.00 2.05
CA VAL A 44 -9.24 -17.72 2.14
C VAL A 44 -10.48 -17.68 1.23
N GLY A 45 -11.00 -18.85 0.84
CA GLY A 45 -12.21 -18.98 0.03
C GLY A 45 -12.00 -18.80 -1.48
N GLY A 46 -10.76 -18.86 -1.94
CA GLY A 46 -10.38 -18.89 -3.35
C GLY A 46 -10.28 -20.31 -3.93
N PRO A 47 -9.74 -20.44 -5.15
CA PRO A 47 -9.45 -21.75 -5.75
C PRO A 47 -8.24 -22.42 -5.08
N ASP A 48 -8.10 -23.73 -5.29
CA ASP A 48 -6.90 -24.46 -4.90
C ASP A 48 -5.72 -24.05 -5.81
N LEU A 49 -5.01 -23.02 -5.37
CA LEU A 49 -3.89 -22.41 -6.08
C LEU A 49 -2.90 -21.85 -5.05
N PRO A 50 -1.59 -22.12 -5.18
CA PRO A 50 -0.59 -21.53 -4.29
C PRO A 50 -0.64 -20.00 -4.28
N ILE A 51 -0.27 -19.40 -3.15
CA ILE A 51 -0.04 -17.97 -3.01
C ILE A 51 1.45 -17.72 -3.10
N ARG A 52 1.86 -16.87 -4.05
CA ARG A 52 3.24 -16.40 -4.16
C ARG A 52 3.33 -14.95 -3.72
N VAL A 53 3.91 -14.72 -2.55
CA VAL A 53 4.16 -13.38 -2.02
C VAL A 53 5.37 -12.76 -2.73
N LEU A 54 5.14 -11.63 -3.37
CA LEU A 54 6.21 -10.74 -3.84
C LEU A 54 6.31 -9.56 -2.88
N ASN A 55 7.27 -9.62 -1.96
CA ASN A 55 7.50 -8.59 -0.96
C ASN A 55 8.36 -7.45 -1.53
N ARG A 56 8.22 -6.25 -0.96
CA ARG A 56 8.99 -5.07 -1.37
C ARG A 56 10.39 -5.06 -0.77
N SER A 57 11.28 -4.25 -1.33
CA SER A 57 12.61 -4.02 -0.72
C SER A 57 12.49 -3.45 0.69
N PRO A 58 13.30 -3.93 1.65
CA PRO A 58 13.41 -3.36 2.99
C PRO A 58 13.78 -1.87 3.01
N ASP A 59 14.39 -1.35 1.94
CA ASP A 59 14.71 0.07 1.80
C ASP A 59 13.47 0.94 1.52
N SER A 60 12.31 0.33 1.26
CA SER A 60 11.08 1.04 0.95
C SER A 60 10.34 1.47 2.22
N GLY A 61 9.99 2.76 2.34
CA GLY A 61 9.09 3.22 3.40
C GLY A 61 7.69 2.58 3.36
N THR A 62 7.31 1.98 2.23
CA THR A 62 6.07 1.18 2.11
C THR A 62 6.24 -0.19 2.77
N TYR A 63 7.43 -0.80 2.71
CA TYR A 63 7.74 -2.03 3.42
C TYR A 63 7.60 -1.84 4.93
N THR A 64 8.26 -0.82 5.49
CA THR A 64 8.23 -0.53 6.93
C THR A 64 6.79 -0.26 7.39
N PHE A 65 6.05 0.56 6.65
CA PHE A 65 4.66 0.87 7.00
C PHE A 65 3.75 -0.37 6.96
N PHE A 66 3.90 -1.25 5.95
CA PHE A 66 3.14 -2.49 5.88
C PHE A 66 3.48 -3.42 7.05
N GLN A 67 4.77 -3.53 7.41
CA GLN A 67 5.20 -4.32 8.57
C GLN A 67 4.55 -3.80 9.85
N ASP A 68 4.60 -2.50 10.09
CA ASP A 68 4.06 -1.89 11.31
C ASP A 68 2.55 -2.06 11.42
N VAL A 69 1.81 -1.84 10.33
CA VAL A 69 0.34 -1.81 10.37
C VAL A 69 -0.30 -3.17 10.16
N VAL A 70 0.23 -3.98 9.23
CA VAL A 70 -0.37 -5.27 8.88
C VAL A 70 0.25 -6.39 9.72
N LEU A 71 1.57 -6.40 9.86
CA LEU A 71 2.26 -7.44 10.64
C LEU A 71 2.32 -7.11 12.14
N LEU A 72 1.96 -5.89 12.53
CA LEU A 72 2.06 -5.38 13.90
C LEU A 72 3.52 -5.35 14.40
N GLY A 73 4.44 -4.98 13.50
CA GLY A 73 5.88 -4.93 13.77
C GLY A 73 6.60 -6.28 13.70
N GLU A 74 5.87 -7.39 13.56
CA GLU A 74 6.46 -8.72 13.37
C GLU A 74 7.16 -8.84 12.00
N PRO A 75 8.16 -9.74 11.87
CA PRO A 75 8.85 -9.93 10.60
C PRO A 75 7.93 -10.56 9.54
N PHE A 76 8.24 -10.25 8.27
CA PHE A 76 7.74 -11.02 7.13
C PHE A 76 8.26 -12.45 7.16
N ALA A 77 7.62 -13.35 6.41
CA ALA A 77 8.20 -14.65 6.11
C ALA A 77 9.58 -14.50 5.45
N PRO A 78 10.53 -15.39 5.76
CA PRO A 78 11.80 -15.43 5.05
C PRO A 78 11.57 -15.81 3.58
N ASP A 79 12.49 -15.38 2.71
CA ASP A 79 12.48 -15.79 1.31
C ASP A 79 12.53 -17.31 1.17
N GLY A 80 11.78 -17.83 0.20
CA GLY A 80 11.59 -19.25 -0.01
C GLY A 80 10.76 -19.54 -1.27
N PRO A 81 10.21 -20.76 -1.40
CA PRO A 81 9.48 -21.16 -2.61
C PRO A 81 8.29 -20.25 -2.96
N ASN A 82 7.61 -19.74 -1.94
CA ASN A 82 6.37 -18.95 -2.08
C ASN A 82 6.55 -17.48 -1.68
N VAL A 83 7.74 -17.05 -1.27
CA VAL A 83 8.01 -15.68 -0.81
C VAL A 83 9.31 -15.20 -1.43
N THR A 84 9.26 -14.05 -2.11
CA THR A 84 10.45 -13.39 -2.65
C THR A 84 10.43 -11.93 -2.28
N THR A 85 11.51 -11.45 -1.67
CA THR A 85 11.70 -10.04 -1.33
C THR A 85 12.52 -9.35 -2.40
N ALA A 86 11.95 -8.29 -3.00
CA ALA A 86 12.66 -7.49 -4.00
C ALA A 86 13.94 -6.87 -3.41
N GLN A 87 15.00 -6.84 -4.20
CA GLN A 87 16.29 -6.26 -3.79
C GLN A 87 16.34 -4.74 -4.00
N GLN A 88 15.48 -4.20 -4.86
CA GLN A 88 15.41 -2.79 -5.21
C GLN A 88 13.97 -2.29 -5.02
N ASP A 89 13.80 -1.01 -4.69
CA ASP A 89 12.48 -0.43 -4.50
C ASP A 89 11.80 -0.09 -5.85
N GLU A 90 11.38 -1.14 -6.57
CA GLU A 90 10.81 -1.04 -7.91
C GLU A 90 9.39 -1.63 -7.96
N THR A 91 8.38 -0.75 -7.96
CA THR A 91 6.97 -1.17 -7.96
C THR A 91 6.52 -1.81 -9.27
N THR A 92 6.89 -1.24 -10.43
CA THR A 92 6.38 -1.70 -11.74
C THR A 92 6.78 -3.14 -12.06
N PRO A 93 8.05 -3.56 -11.89
CA PRO A 93 8.44 -4.96 -12.10
C PRO A 93 7.72 -5.93 -11.15
N LEU A 94 7.56 -5.55 -9.88
CA LEU A 94 6.81 -6.34 -8.89
C LEU A 94 5.37 -6.60 -9.34
N LEU A 95 4.65 -5.55 -9.75
CA LEU A 95 3.26 -5.67 -10.21
C LEU A 95 3.12 -6.57 -11.46
N ARG A 96 4.08 -6.48 -12.40
CA ARG A 96 4.07 -7.32 -13.61
C ARG A 96 4.35 -8.80 -13.32
N ALA A 97 5.08 -9.10 -12.24
CA ALA A 97 5.46 -10.46 -11.87
C ALA A 97 4.37 -11.22 -11.08
N LEU A 98 3.20 -10.62 -10.82
CA LEU A 98 2.15 -11.25 -10.02
C LEU A 98 1.51 -12.45 -10.71
N GLY A 99 1.25 -12.41 -12.02
CA GLY A 99 0.65 -13.54 -12.74
C GLY A 99 -0.66 -14.05 -12.11
N GLN A 100 -0.86 -15.37 -12.10
CA GLN A 100 -2.12 -15.98 -11.62
C GLN A 100 -2.11 -16.27 -10.10
N ASP A 101 -0.95 -16.34 -9.48
CA ASP A 101 -0.74 -16.84 -8.12
C ASP A 101 -0.20 -15.76 -7.16
N GLY A 102 0.29 -14.65 -7.71
CA GLY A 102 1.03 -13.65 -6.97
C GLY A 102 0.18 -12.64 -6.20
N ILE A 103 0.72 -12.20 -5.06
CA ILE A 103 0.20 -11.11 -4.23
C ILE A 103 1.34 -10.15 -3.83
N THR A 104 1.07 -8.86 -3.82
CA THR A 104 1.98 -7.81 -3.31
C THR A 104 1.19 -6.65 -2.72
N TYR A 105 1.88 -5.62 -2.24
CA TYR A 105 1.29 -4.38 -1.76
C TYR A 105 2.05 -3.17 -2.29
N SER A 106 1.34 -2.06 -2.50
CA SER A 106 1.94 -0.79 -2.89
C SER A 106 1.00 0.39 -2.58
N THR A 107 1.38 1.62 -2.86
CA THR A 107 0.45 2.74 -2.71
C THR A 107 -0.68 2.64 -3.72
N VAL A 108 -1.87 3.13 -3.37
CA VAL A 108 -3.03 3.20 -4.26
C VAL A 108 -2.65 3.87 -5.59
N THR A 109 -1.94 5.00 -5.52
CA THR A 109 -1.53 5.79 -6.68
C THR A 109 -0.65 5.04 -7.67
N GLN A 110 0.11 4.04 -7.22
CA GLN A 110 0.96 3.22 -8.08
C GLN A 110 0.21 2.04 -8.74
N VAL A 111 -0.95 1.66 -8.22
CA VAL A 111 -1.66 0.42 -8.62
C VAL A 111 -2.94 0.70 -9.41
N VAL A 112 -3.75 1.70 -9.01
CA VAL A 112 -5.14 1.84 -9.52
C VAL A 112 -5.27 2.03 -11.03
N ASN A 113 -4.23 2.54 -11.69
CA ASN A 113 -4.21 2.77 -13.13
C ASN A 113 -3.43 1.69 -13.90
N GLN A 114 -2.97 0.63 -13.22
CA GLN A 114 -2.23 -0.46 -13.83
C GLN A 114 -3.21 -1.50 -14.39
N GLN A 115 -3.00 -1.88 -15.65
CA GLN A 115 -3.88 -2.83 -16.34
C GLN A 115 -3.53 -4.31 -16.08
N THR A 116 -2.35 -4.58 -15.52
CA THR A 116 -1.84 -5.95 -15.31
C THR A 116 -2.22 -6.52 -13.94
N VAL A 117 -2.87 -5.73 -13.08
CA VAL A 117 -3.17 -6.10 -11.70
C VAL A 117 -4.56 -5.66 -11.31
N ARG A 118 -5.09 -6.26 -10.25
CA ARG A 118 -6.34 -5.88 -9.62
C ARG A 118 -6.15 -5.70 -8.12
N VAL A 119 -6.94 -4.79 -7.56
CA VAL A 119 -6.94 -4.48 -6.13
C VAL A 119 -7.74 -5.53 -5.36
N VAL A 120 -7.25 -5.93 -4.20
CA VAL A 120 -7.96 -6.78 -3.24
C VAL A 120 -8.54 -5.90 -2.13
N PRO A 121 -9.88 -5.86 -1.93
CA PRO A 121 -10.49 -5.16 -0.81
C PRO A 121 -10.03 -5.74 0.53
N ILE A 122 -9.82 -4.88 1.52
CA ILE A 122 -9.44 -5.29 2.88
C ILE A 122 -10.58 -5.01 3.84
N ASP A 123 -11.00 -6.03 4.60
CA ASP A 123 -12.18 -5.99 5.46
C ASP A 123 -13.45 -5.51 4.73
N GLY A 124 -13.55 -5.85 3.44
CA GLY A 124 -14.65 -5.43 2.56
C GLY A 124 -14.58 -3.97 2.09
N ILE A 125 -13.54 -3.23 2.44
CA ILE A 125 -13.37 -1.81 2.09
C ILE A 125 -12.36 -1.67 0.95
N SER A 126 -12.73 -0.90 -0.07
CA SER A 126 -11.82 -0.57 -1.17
C SER A 126 -10.78 0.47 -0.71
N PRO A 127 -9.48 0.29 -1.00
CA PRO A 127 -8.47 1.33 -0.76
C PRO A 127 -8.65 2.58 -1.63
N THR A 128 -9.49 2.52 -2.67
CA THR A 128 -9.82 3.67 -3.53
C THR A 128 -10.98 4.52 -3.02
N ASP A 129 -11.67 4.08 -1.97
CA ASP A 129 -12.69 4.88 -1.31
C ASP A 129 -12.01 6.01 -0.52
N GLN A 130 -11.95 7.20 -1.12
CA GLN A 130 -11.34 8.38 -0.51
C GLN A 130 -12.00 8.75 0.82
N ASN A 131 -13.30 8.52 1.00
CA ASN A 131 -13.96 8.81 2.26
C ASN A 131 -13.47 7.85 3.35
N ALA A 132 -13.37 6.54 3.03
CA ALA A 132 -12.87 5.55 3.97
C ALA A 132 -11.40 5.78 4.37
N VAL A 133 -10.55 6.20 3.42
CA VAL A 133 -9.16 6.60 3.70
C VAL A 133 -9.11 7.87 4.54
N ARG A 134 -9.99 8.84 4.27
CA ARG A 134 -10.04 10.12 5.00
C ARG A 134 -10.48 9.95 6.46
N THR A 135 -11.51 9.13 6.70
CA THR A 135 -12.05 8.86 8.04
C THR A 135 -11.24 7.81 8.81
N GLY A 136 -10.31 7.11 8.14
CA GLY A 136 -9.49 6.06 8.74
C GLY A 136 -10.23 4.74 8.90
N THR A 137 -11.38 4.54 8.24
CA THR A 137 -12.07 3.24 8.24
C THR A 137 -11.38 2.23 7.32
N TYR A 138 -10.64 2.68 6.30
CA TYR A 138 -9.73 1.80 5.57
C TYR A 138 -8.46 1.54 6.41
N PRO A 139 -8.12 0.26 6.72
CA PRO A 139 -7.18 -0.07 7.80
C PRO A 139 -5.71 0.20 7.46
N ILE A 140 -5.33 0.28 6.18
CA ILE A 140 -3.92 0.42 5.76
C ILE A 140 -3.68 1.82 5.19
N SER A 141 -3.99 2.85 5.98
CA SER A 141 -3.85 4.25 5.60
C SER A 141 -2.94 5.03 6.55
N ARG A 142 -2.28 6.08 6.04
CA ARG A 142 -1.36 6.94 6.79
C ARG A 142 -1.50 8.40 6.39
N VAL A 143 -1.00 9.26 7.25
CA VAL A 143 -0.78 10.67 6.92
C VAL A 143 0.62 10.83 6.35
N THR A 144 0.73 11.57 5.25
CA THR A 144 2.00 11.96 4.64
C THR A 144 2.38 13.35 5.13
N TYR A 145 3.66 13.53 5.46
CA TYR A 145 4.18 14.75 6.07
C TYR A 145 5.30 15.38 5.23
N LEU A 146 5.37 16.70 5.22
CA LEU A 146 6.61 17.42 5.01
C LEU A 146 7.35 17.54 6.34
N VAL A 147 8.63 17.19 6.37
CA VAL A 147 9.44 17.25 7.60
C VAL A 147 10.48 18.36 7.45
N VAL A 148 10.41 19.38 8.31
CA VAL A 148 11.29 20.55 8.26
C VAL A 148 11.91 20.86 9.63
N PRO A 149 13.06 21.56 9.70
CA PRO A 149 13.54 22.12 10.96
C PRO A 149 12.56 23.17 11.51
N GLN A 150 12.58 23.44 12.82
CA GLN A 150 11.71 24.45 13.43
C GLN A 150 11.92 25.84 12.82
N GLN A 151 13.17 26.15 12.46
CA GLN A 151 13.53 27.33 11.68
C GLN A 151 13.88 26.89 10.26
N THR A 152 13.03 27.23 9.30
CA THR A 152 13.20 26.87 7.89
C THR A 152 13.29 28.12 7.01
N SER A 153 13.85 27.95 5.81
CA SER A 153 14.05 29.05 4.86
C SER A 153 12.72 29.63 4.35
N PRO A 154 12.70 30.90 3.89
CA PRO A 154 11.50 31.47 3.27
C PRO A 154 10.97 30.63 2.09
N ALA A 155 11.87 30.07 1.27
CA ALA A 155 11.49 29.21 0.15
C ALA A 155 10.77 27.92 0.62
N ALA A 156 11.26 27.29 1.69
CA ALA A 156 10.61 26.10 2.24
C ALA A 156 9.22 26.44 2.83
N LYS A 157 9.07 27.60 3.50
CA LYS A 157 7.77 28.08 3.98
C LYS A 157 6.78 28.28 2.84
N GLN A 158 7.21 28.95 1.76
CA GLN A 158 6.36 29.19 0.60
C GLN A 158 5.94 27.88 -0.09
N PHE A 159 6.84 26.89 -0.16
CA PHE A 159 6.48 25.57 -0.68
C PHE A 159 5.43 24.86 0.20
N ILE A 160 5.57 24.92 1.53
CA ILE A 160 4.58 24.39 2.47
C ILE A 160 3.22 25.09 2.26
N GLU A 161 3.20 26.42 2.15
CA GLU A 161 1.99 27.19 1.90
C GLU A 161 1.30 26.78 0.60
N VAL A 162 2.06 26.58 -0.47
CA VAL A 162 1.53 26.08 -1.75
C VAL A 162 0.96 24.67 -1.59
N ALA A 163 1.66 23.76 -0.90
CA ALA A 163 1.19 22.39 -0.68
C ALA A 163 -0.13 22.32 0.11
N LEU A 164 -0.32 23.24 1.07
CA LEU A 164 -1.52 23.33 1.90
C LEU A 164 -2.64 24.19 1.28
N SER A 165 -2.33 24.98 0.25
CA SER A 165 -3.33 25.82 -0.42
C SER A 165 -4.44 24.99 -1.10
N PRO A 166 -5.61 25.59 -1.39
CA PRO A 166 -6.67 24.89 -2.15
C PRO A 166 -6.19 24.32 -3.49
N GLN A 167 -5.32 25.05 -4.20
CA GLN A 167 -4.72 24.59 -5.45
C GLN A 167 -3.77 23.39 -5.21
N GLY A 168 -2.96 23.44 -4.16
CA GLY A 168 -2.09 22.32 -3.76
C GLY A 168 -2.89 21.07 -3.43
N GLN A 169 -3.97 21.21 -2.67
CA GLN A 169 -4.85 20.09 -2.31
C GLN A 169 -5.60 19.51 -3.52
N GLN A 170 -5.96 20.34 -4.52
CA GLN A 170 -6.47 19.83 -5.80
C GLN A 170 -5.43 18.99 -6.57
N ILE A 171 -4.15 19.38 -6.52
CA ILE A 171 -3.06 18.60 -7.11
C ILE A 171 -2.89 17.26 -6.38
N VAL A 172 -2.92 17.27 -5.03
CA VAL A 172 -2.88 16.06 -4.19
C VAL A 172 -3.99 15.09 -4.61
N GLN A 173 -5.23 15.58 -4.74
CA GLN A 173 -6.35 14.75 -5.16
C GLN A 173 -6.17 14.18 -6.58
N ARG A 174 -5.71 15.02 -7.52
CA ARG A 174 -5.49 14.61 -8.92
C ARG A 174 -4.41 13.54 -9.04
N LEU A 175 -3.41 13.54 -8.15
CA LEU A 175 -2.37 12.52 -8.09
C LEU A 175 -2.84 11.22 -7.40
N GLY A 176 -4.09 11.18 -6.92
CA GLY A 176 -4.73 10.00 -6.31
C GLY A 176 -4.52 9.87 -4.80
N PHE A 177 -3.94 10.88 -4.14
CA PHE A 177 -3.89 10.97 -2.69
C PHE A 177 -5.20 11.56 -2.15
N THR A 178 -5.45 11.37 -0.86
CA THR A 178 -6.63 11.93 -0.18
C THR A 178 -6.26 13.28 0.46
N PRO A 179 -6.93 14.39 0.10
CA PRO A 179 -6.72 15.70 0.74
C PRO A 179 -6.99 15.69 2.25
N LEU A 180 -6.47 16.68 2.97
CA LEU A 180 -6.66 16.79 4.42
C LEU A 180 -8.06 17.26 4.84
N GLN A 181 -8.83 17.87 3.93
CA GLN A 181 -10.18 18.41 4.16
C GLN A 181 -11.18 17.69 3.26
#